data_AF-E0UPV2-F1
#
_entry.id   AF-E0UPV2-F1
#
_cell.length_a   1.000
_cell.length_b   1.000
_cell.length_c   1.000
_cell.angle_alpha   90.00
_cell.angle_beta   90.00
_cell.angle_gamma   90.00
#
_symmetry.space_group_name_H-M   'P 1'
#
loop_
_entity.id
_entity.type
_entity.pdbx_description
1 polymer ?
#
loop_
_entity_poly.entity_id
_entity_poly.type
_entity_poly.pdbx_seq_one_letter_code
_entity_poly.pdbx_strand_id
1 'polypeptide(L)'
;MTLLSYNIFMTNKLMELEKQILQNRYYLNRYYNNTEMLLSQVDMILNVGMPREKIQRWLRTNKIAIKIVIDILKKKNEKIC
;
A
#
# COMPACT_ATOMS: atom_id res chain seq x y z
N MET A 1 17.73 7.04 15.16
CA MET A 1 17.16 7.19 13.80
C MET A 1 16.85 8.66 13.57
N THR A 2 17.53 9.29 12.62
CA THR A 2 17.27 10.69 12.21
C THR A 2 15.93 10.77 11.45
N LEU A 3 15.33 11.97 11.39
CA LEU A 3 14.08 12.25 10.65
C LEU A 3 14.11 11.75 9.19
N LEU A 4 15.29 11.80 8.55
CA LEU A 4 15.52 11.34 7.18
C LEU A 4 15.36 9.82 7.03
N SER A 5 15.90 9.02 7.96
CA SER A 5 15.83 7.55 7.86
C SER A 5 14.39 7.02 8.00
N TYR A 6 13.55 7.71 8.75
CA TYR A 6 12.15 7.31 8.93
C TYR A 6 11.28 7.59 7.70
N ASN A 7 11.49 8.74 7.03
CA ASN A 7 10.77 9.07 5.81
C ASN A 7 11.10 8.10 4.69
N ILE A 8 12.39 7.80 4.51
CA ILE A 8 12.85 6.81 3.51
C ILE A 8 12.21 5.44 3.76
N PHE A 9 12.17 4.99 5.02
CA PHE A 9 11.55 3.71 5.38
C PHE A 9 10.06 3.65 5.06
N MET A 10 9.31 4.72 5.34
CA MET A 10 7.88 4.79 5.04
C MET A 10 7.60 4.82 3.54
N THR A 11 8.40 5.58 2.78
CA THR A 11 8.31 5.63 1.32
C THR A 11 8.60 4.25 0.71
N ASN A 12 9.63 3.55 1.17
CA ASN A 12 9.95 2.20 0.69
C ASN A 12 8.80 1.20 0.96
N LYS A 13 8.12 1.32 2.10
CA LYS A 13 6.94 0.48 2.39
C LYS A 13 5.76 0.75 1.45
N LEU A 14 5.56 2.01 1.07
CA LEU A 14 4.51 2.39 0.13
C LEU A 14 4.84 1.93 -1.30
N MET A 15 6.11 2.06 -1.73
CA MET A 15 6.57 1.53 -3.01
C MET A 15 6.40 0.00 -3.09
N GLU A 16 6.71 -0.72 -2.00
CA GLU A 16 6.50 -2.17 -1.97
C GLU A 16 5.01 -2.54 -2.02
N LEU A 17 4.15 -1.80 -1.32
CA LEU A 17 2.70 -1.98 -1.39
C LEU A 17 2.16 -1.72 -2.81
N GLU A 18 2.58 -0.62 -3.44
CA GLU A 18 2.24 -0.27 -4.81
C GLU A 18 2.63 -1.39 -5.78
N LYS A 19 3.88 -1.85 -5.70
CA LYS A 19 4.40 -2.95 -6.53
C LYS A 19 3.57 -4.22 -6.37
N GLN A 20 3.24 -4.60 -5.13
CA GLN A 20 2.41 -5.78 -4.86
C GLN A 20 1.00 -5.63 -5.42
N ILE A 21 0.40 -4.44 -5.30
CA ILE A 21 -0.92 -4.16 -5.88
C ILE A 21 -0.86 -4.25 -7.41
N LEU A 22 0.12 -3.63 -8.05
CA LEU A 22 0.29 -3.65 -9.51
C LEU A 22 0.48 -5.07 -10.04
N GLN A 23 1.36 -5.86 -9.42
CA GLN A 23 1.63 -7.24 -9.82
C GLN A 23 0.43 -8.18 -9.66
N ASN A 24 -0.52 -7.85 -8.79
CA ASN A 24 -1.67 -8.69 -8.47
C ASN A 24 -3.00 -7.99 -8.77
N ARG A 25 -2.98 -6.91 -9.57
CA ARG A 25 -4.10 -5.98 -9.76
C ARG A 25 -5.38 -6.69 -10.17
N TYR A 26 -5.30 -7.60 -11.14
CA TYR A 26 -6.45 -8.38 -11.61
C TYR A 26 -7.07 -9.23 -10.50
N TYR A 27 -6.23 -9.91 -9.72
CA TYR A 27 -6.70 -10.73 -8.60
C TYR A 27 -7.31 -9.85 -7.50
N LEU A 28 -6.63 -8.78 -7.11
CA LEU A 28 -7.10 -7.86 -6.08
C LEU A 28 -8.43 -7.20 -6.44
N ASN A 29 -8.60 -6.74 -7.69
CA ASN A 29 -9.86 -6.17 -8.17
C ASN A 29 -11.03 -7.15 -8.11
N ARG A 30 -10.78 -8.46 -8.17
CA ARG A 30 -11.82 -9.49 -8.05
C ARG A 30 -12.31 -9.68 -6.61
N TYR A 31 -11.46 -9.39 -5.61
CA TYR A 31 -11.75 -9.64 -4.19
C TYR A 31 -11.89 -8.35 -3.36
N TYR A 32 -11.47 -7.21 -3.90
CA TYR A 32 -11.51 -5.91 -3.25
C TYR A 32 -11.72 -4.80 -4.28
N ASN A 33 -12.95 -4.32 -4.38
CA ASN A 33 -13.36 -3.30 -5.37
C ASN A 33 -12.65 -1.95 -5.20
N ASN A 34 -12.11 -1.67 -4.01
CA ASN A 34 -11.41 -0.41 -3.71
C ASN A 34 -9.90 -0.47 -4.02
N THR A 35 -9.42 -1.54 -4.65
CA THR A 35 -8.00 -1.71 -4.98
C THR A 35 -7.49 -0.55 -5.85
N GLU A 36 -8.23 -0.14 -6.87
CA GLU A 36 -7.86 0.99 -7.74
C GLU A 36 -7.80 2.32 -6.99
N MET A 37 -8.75 2.56 -6.09
CA MET A 37 -8.76 3.76 -5.25
C MET A 37 -7.55 3.78 -4.32
N LEU A 38 -7.23 2.64 -3.70
CA LEU A 38 -6.06 2.52 -2.83
C LEU A 38 -4.76 2.72 -3.62
N LEU A 39 -4.64 2.12 -4.81
CA LEU A 39 -3.49 2.27 -5.68
C LEU A 39 -3.28 3.74 -6.09
N SER A 40 -4.34 4.42 -6.52
CA SER A 40 -4.27 5.84 -6.89
C SER A 40 -3.83 6.73 -5.72
N GLN A 41 -4.29 6.43 -4.50
CA GLN A 41 -3.86 7.16 -3.32
C GLN A 41 -2.38 6.91 -2.98
N VAL A 42 -1.90 5.67 -3.12
CA VAL A 42 -0.49 5.33 -2.91
C VAL A 42 0.39 6.03 -3.95
N ASP A 43 0.01 5.96 -5.24
CA ASP A 43 0.71 6.62 -6.34
C ASP A 43 0.78 8.15 -6.13
N MET A 44 -0.32 8.77 -5.70
CA MET A 44 -0.33 10.20 -5.36
C MET A 44 0.64 10.54 -4.22
N ILE A 45 0.74 9.69 -3.18
CA ILE A 45 1.67 9.91 -2.07
C ILE A 45 3.13 9.83 -2.55
N LEU A 46 3.43 8.87 -3.43
CA LEU A 46 4.77 8.61 -3.96
C LEU A 46 5.20 9.68 -4.98
N ASN A 47 4.32 10.08 -5.89
CA ASN A 47 4.61 11.04 -6.97
C ASN A 47 4.62 12.50 -6.50
N VAL A 48 3.67 12.90 -5.67
CA VAL A 48 3.55 14.31 -5.22
C VAL A 48 4.50 14.62 -4.07
N GLY A 49 4.91 13.60 -3.31
CA GLY A 49 5.71 13.77 -2.10
C GLY A 49 4.90 14.44 -0.99
N MET A 50 4.24 13.64 -0.16
CA MET A 50 3.47 14.17 0.98
C MET A 50 4.32 14.37 2.23
N PRO A 51 4.00 15.39 3.07
CA PRO A 51 4.57 15.51 4.41
C PRO A 51 4.33 14.26 5.25
N ARG A 52 5.32 13.87 6.06
CA ARG A 52 5.30 12.68 6.92
C ARG A 52 4.01 12.53 7.74
N GLU A 53 3.52 13.62 8.31
CA GLU A 53 2.32 13.63 9.15
C GLU A 53 1.06 13.27 8.34
N LYS A 54 0.98 13.73 7.09
CA LYS A 54 -0.11 13.37 6.17
C LYS A 54 -0.02 11.90 5.79
N ILE A 55 1.18 11.40 5.50
CA ILE A 55 1.40 9.97 5.21
C ILE A 55 0.99 9.11 6.42
N GLN A 56 1.41 9.48 7.62
CA GLN A 56 1.04 8.75 8.84
C GLN A 56 -0.47 8.78 9.10
N ARG A 57 -1.12 9.93 8.89
CA ARG A 57 -2.57 10.06 9.00
C ARG A 57 -3.28 9.17 7.98
N TRP A 58 -2.84 9.21 6.73
CA TRP A 58 -3.37 8.37 5.66
C TRP A 58 -3.19 6.88 5.96
N LEU A 59 -2.02 6.46 6.44
CA LEU A 59 -1.74 5.07 6.84
C LEU A 59 -2.66 4.61 7.98
N ARG A 60 -2.97 5.50 8.94
CA ARG A 60 -3.92 5.20 10.02
C ARG A 60 -5.34 5.04 9.49
N THR A 61 -5.79 5.96 8.63
CA THR A 61 -7.12 5.93 8.01
C THR A 61 -7.31 4.69 7.13
N ASN A 62 -6.29 4.31 6.36
CA ASN A 62 -6.35 3.21 5.40
C ASN A 62 -5.82 1.88 5.96
N LYS A 63 -5.55 1.79 7.26
CA LYS A 63 -4.99 0.59 7.91
C LYS A 63 -5.80 -0.67 7.58
N ILE A 64 -7.13 -0.56 7.57
CA ILE A 64 -8.04 -1.67 7.28
C ILE A 64 -7.95 -2.08 5.81
N ALA A 65 -7.99 -1.10 4.88
CA ALA A 65 -7.87 -1.36 3.44
C ALA A 65 -6.53 -2.04 3.10
N ILE A 66 -5.43 -1.53 3.64
CA ILE A 66 -4.09 -2.10 3.47
C ILE A 66 -4.04 -3.53 4.02
N LYS A 67 -4.62 -3.78 5.20
CA LYS A 67 -4.68 -5.11 5.78
C LYS A 67 -5.46 -6.09 4.89
N ILE A 68 -6.61 -5.68 4.37
CA ILE A 68 -7.42 -6.52 3.47
C ILE A 68 -6.61 -6.91 2.23
N VAL A 69 -5.91 -5.96 1.60
CA VAL A 69 -5.06 -6.24 0.44
C VAL A 69 -3.95 -7.25 0.80
N ILE A 70 -3.24 -7.03 1.91
CA ILE A 70 -2.18 -7.95 2.37
C ILE A 70 -2.75 -9.34 2.64
N ASP A 71 -3.90 -9.46 3.31
CA ASP A 71 -4.54 -10.74 3.62
C ASP A 71 -4.97 -11.48 2.34
N ILE A 72 -5.49 -10.77 1.33
CA ILE A 72 -5.82 -11.35 0.02
C ILE A 72 -4.56 -11.86 -0.69
N LEU A 73 -3.48 -11.08 -0.68
CA LEU A 73 -2.20 -11.47 -1.27
C LEU A 73 -1.59 -12.69 -0.55
N LYS A 74 -1.66 -12.73 0.78
CA LYS A 74 -1.19 -13.87 1.58
C LYS A 74 -1.95 -15.14 1.23
N LYS A 75 -3.28 -15.07 1.17
CA LYS A 75 -4.14 -16.21 0.76
C LYS A 75 -3.84 -16.70 -0.66
N LYS A 76 -3.50 -15.79 -1.59
CA LYS A 76 -3.07 -16.16 -2.94
C LYS A 76 -1.75 -16.94 -2.90
N ASN A 77 -0.76 -16.46 -2.13
CA ASN A 77 0.53 -17.12 -2.03
C ASN A 77 0.45 -18.48 -1.32
N GLU A 78 -0.40 -18.60 -0.29
CA GLU A 78 -0.63 -19.88 0.41
C GLU A 78 -1.32 -20.94 -0.46
N LYS A 79 -2.12 -20.55 -1.45
CA LYS A 79 -2.76 -21.48 -2.41
C LYS A 79 -1.83 -21.99 -3.51
N ILE A 80 -0.62 -21.45 -3.62
CA ILE A 80 0.37 -21.84 -4.63
C ILE A 80 1.39 -22.85 -4.06
N CYS A 81 1.38 -23.10 -2.74
CA CYS A 81 2.07 -24.23 -2.11
C CYS A 81 1.15 -25.45 -2.02
#